data_AF-A0A9N9I1U1-F1
#
_entry.id   AF-A0A9N9I1U1-F1
#
_cell.length_a   1.000
_cell.length_b   1.000
_cell.length_c   1.000
_cell.angle_alpha   90.00
_cell.angle_beta   90.00
_cell.angle_gamma   90.00
#
_symmetry.space_group_name_H-M   'P 1'
#
loop_
_entity.id
_entity.type
_entity.pdbx_description
1 polymer ?
#
loop_
_entity_poly.entity_id
_entity_poly.type
_entity_poly.pdbx_seq_one_letter_code
_entity_poly.pdbx_strand_id
1 'polypeptide(L)'
;QKITVPIHVSSEYNLKIVLWGTLLPVITIVAIEQTILGPRRKKKAAEYESTTFTLIFNAEDAIRLLQPSVERKIEAEMTKNNGLIILEAWYGNFSHIKEASTENHYDDVFDVKIPIQALVFESQLIIPGGRSKVNLLLIKW
;
A
#
# COMPACT_ATOMS: atom_id res chain seq x y z
N GLN A 1 -8.01 -28.35 -56.65
CA GLN A 1 -6.66 -27.97 -57.15
C GLN A 1 -5.64 -28.33 -56.08
N LYS A 2 -4.61 -29.13 -56.41
CA LYS A 2 -3.59 -29.61 -55.47
C LYS A 2 -2.35 -28.72 -55.60
N ILE A 3 -2.09 -27.87 -54.60
CA ILE A 3 -0.88 -27.04 -54.57
C ILE A 3 0.25 -27.91 -54.03
N THR A 4 1.21 -28.25 -54.88
CA THR A 4 2.39 -29.05 -54.50
C THR A 4 3.56 -28.09 -54.39
N VAL A 5 4.01 -27.79 -53.17
CA VAL A 5 5.15 -26.91 -52.92
C VAL A 5 6.42 -27.78 -52.94
N PRO A 6 7.37 -27.57 -53.87
CA PRO A 6 8.61 -28.34 -53.91
C PRO A 6 9.53 -27.88 -52.78
N ILE A 7 9.61 -28.64 -51.69
CA ILE A 7 10.59 -28.41 -50.63
C ILE A 7 11.96 -28.82 -51.19
N HIS A 8 12.76 -27.83 -51.56
CA HIS A 8 14.17 -28.04 -51.87
C HIS A 8 14.91 -28.23 -50.54
N VAL A 9 15.12 -29.48 -50.14
CA VAL A 9 15.95 -29.82 -48.99
C VAL A 9 17.40 -29.67 -49.42
N SER A 10 17.95 -28.45 -49.31
CA SER A 10 19.38 -28.21 -49.50
C SER A 10 20.16 -28.94 -48.40
N SER A 11 21.10 -29.82 -48.78
CA SER A 11 21.87 -30.71 -47.90
C SER A 11 22.90 -30.01 -47.00
N GLU A 12 23.02 -28.68 -47.06
CA GLU A 12 23.99 -27.92 -46.29
C GLU A 12 23.32 -27.26 -45.08
N TYR A 13 23.54 -27.83 -43.90
CA TYR A 13 23.14 -27.23 -42.63
C TYR A 13 23.94 -25.96 -42.39
N ASN A 14 23.36 -24.80 -42.74
CA ASN A 14 23.99 -23.53 -42.48
C ASN A 14 23.74 -23.10 -41.04
N LEU A 15 24.69 -23.42 -40.16
CA LEU A 15 24.65 -23.10 -38.72
C LEU A 15 24.36 -21.61 -38.48
N LYS A 16 24.78 -20.71 -39.38
CA LYS A 16 24.52 -19.27 -39.25
C LYS A 16 23.04 -18.93 -39.32
N ILE A 17 22.26 -19.59 -40.19
CA ILE A 17 20.82 -19.33 -40.32
C ILE A 17 20.07 -19.80 -39.07
N VAL A 18 20.46 -20.96 -38.53
CA VAL A 18 19.90 -21.48 -37.28
C VAL A 18 20.24 -20.53 -36.12
N LEU A 19 21.51 -20.11 -36.03
CA LEU A 19 21.96 -19.17 -35.01
C LEU A 19 21.21 -17.84 -35.09
N TRP A 20 21.11 -17.21 -36.27
CA TRP A 20 20.35 -15.96 -36.40
C TRP A 20 18.85 -16.18 -36.19
N GLY A 21 18.30 -17.30 -36.65
CA GLY A 21 16.89 -17.65 -36.47
C GLY A 21 16.48 -17.88 -35.01
N THR A 22 17.40 -18.31 -34.14
CA THR A 22 17.14 -18.47 -32.71
C THR A 22 17.60 -17.29 -31.87
N LEU A 23 18.75 -16.71 -32.19
CA LEU A 23 19.35 -15.62 -31.40
C LEU A 23 18.54 -14.33 -31.57
N LEU A 24 18.05 -14.05 -32.78
CA LEU A 24 17.24 -12.87 -33.07
C LEU A 24 15.95 -12.83 -32.21
N PRO A 25 15.06 -13.85 -32.23
CA PRO A 25 13.84 -13.81 -31.43
C PRO A 25 14.11 -13.75 -29.92
N VAL A 26 15.14 -14.45 -29.43
CA VAL A 26 15.50 -14.40 -27.99
C VAL A 26 15.92 -12.99 -27.57
N ILE A 27 16.80 -12.34 -28.34
CA ILE A 27 17.23 -10.96 -28.06
C ILE A 27 16.03 -10.00 -28.15
N THR A 28 15.13 -10.19 -29.12
CA THR A 28 13.94 -9.32 -29.24
C THR A 28 13.02 -9.38 -28.02
N ILE A 29 12.79 -10.57 -27.45
CA ILE A 29 11.95 -10.73 -26.25
C ILE A 29 12.59 -10.00 -25.06
N VAL A 30 13.89 -10.23 -24.83
CA VAL A 30 14.61 -9.61 -23.71
C VAL A 30 14.64 -8.08 -23.84
N ALA A 31 14.86 -7.57 -25.06
CA ALA A 31 14.86 -6.13 -25.32
C ALA A 31 13.49 -5.51 -25.02
N ILE A 32 12.39 -6.15 -25.41
CA ILE A 32 11.02 -5.71 -25.12
C ILE A 32 10.78 -5.67 -23.61
N GLU A 33 11.21 -6.70 -22.88
CA GLU A 33 11.04 -6.75 -21.43
C GLU A 33 11.79 -5.61 -20.72
N GLN A 34 13.06 -5.39 -21.06
CA GLN A 34 13.85 -4.35 -20.41
C GLN A 34 13.37 -2.94 -20.77
N THR A 35 12.99 -2.71 -22.03
CA THR A 35 12.59 -1.37 -22.51
C THR A 35 11.15 -1.00 -22.17
N ILE A 36 10.22 -1.96 -22.10
CA ILE A 36 8.78 -1.65 -21.91
C ILE A 36 8.30 -2.07 -20.53
N LEU A 37 8.68 -3.24 -20.02
CA LEU A 37 8.23 -3.71 -18.70
C LEU A 37 9.02 -3.05 -17.56
N GLY A 38 10.33 -2.85 -17.73
CA GLY A 38 11.18 -2.13 -16.78
C GLY A 38 10.62 -0.76 -16.35
N PRO A 39 10.34 0.18 -17.27
CA PRO A 39 9.84 1.51 -16.90
C PRO A 39 8.39 1.48 -16.39
N ARG A 40 7.58 0.48 -16.79
CA ARG A 40 6.20 0.33 -16.28
C ARG A 40 6.16 -0.04 -14.80
N ARG A 41 7.06 -0.90 -14.33
CA ARG A 41 7.15 -1.25 -12.91
C ARG A 41 7.58 -0.05 -12.05
N LYS A 42 8.50 0.76 -12.55
CA LYS A 42 8.94 2.00 -11.86
C LYS A 42 7.83 3.05 -11.79
N LYS A 43 7.05 3.24 -12.86
CA LYS A 43 5.92 4.17 -12.85
C LYS A 43 4.82 3.76 -11.86
N LYS A 44 4.49 2.46 -11.81
CA LYS A 44 3.53 1.97 -10.82
C LYS A 44 4.02 2.16 -9.39
N ALA A 45 5.30 1.87 -9.11
CA ALA A 45 5.88 2.10 -7.79
C ALA A 45 5.83 3.57 -7.37
N ALA A 46 6.18 4.50 -8.26
CA ALA A 46 6.10 5.94 -7.99
C ALA A 46 4.66 6.46 -7.83
N GLU A 47 3.69 5.86 -8.54
CA GLU A 47 2.27 6.16 -8.38
C GLU A 47 1.76 5.73 -6.99
N TYR A 48 2.16 4.54 -6.51
CA TYR A 48 1.82 4.11 -5.15
C TYR A 48 2.43 5.06 -4.11
N GLU A 49 3.70 5.42 -4.24
CA GLU A 49 4.40 6.29 -3.29
C GLU A 49 3.78 7.70 -3.22
N SER A 50 3.42 8.29 -4.37
CA SER A 50 2.74 9.58 -4.40
C SER A 50 1.32 9.53 -3.81
N THR A 51 0.57 8.46 -4.08
CA THR A 51 -0.76 8.28 -3.46
C THR A 51 -0.64 8.11 -1.94
N THR A 52 0.32 7.33 -1.45
CA THR A 52 0.54 7.13 -0.01
C THR A 52 0.87 8.44 0.69
N PHE A 53 1.75 9.27 0.12
CA PHE A 53 2.08 10.58 0.68
C PHE A 53 0.84 11.49 0.79
N THR A 54 0.02 11.55 -0.26
CA THR A 54 -1.22 12.35 -0.20
C THR A 54 -2.20 11.84 0.86
N LEU A 55 -2.31 10.52 1.06
CA LEU A 55 -3.20 9.95 2.06
C LEU A 55 -2.74 10.24 3.49
N ILE A 56 -1.43 10.17 3.75
CA ILE A 56 -0.85 10.49 5.07
C ILE A 56 -1.06 11.96 5.40
N PHE A 57 -0.78 12.86 4.43
CA PHE A 57 -1.03 14.29 4.60
C PHE A 57 -2.50 14.59 4.93
N ASN A 58 -3.42 13.96 4.19
CA ASN A 58 -4.86 14.08 4.46
C ASN A 58 -5.26 13.54 5.85
N ALA A 59 -4.55 12.53 6.36
CA ALA A 59 -4.81 11.96 7.67
C ALA A 59 -4.45 12.92 8.80
N GLU A 60 -3.27 13.54 8.71
CA GLU A 60 -2.80 14.52 9.70
C GLU A 60 -3.72 15.76 9.72
N ASP A 61 -4.06 16.29 8.54
CA ASP A 61 -5.01 17.39 8.43
C ASP A 61 -6.38 17.03 9.00
N ALA A 62 -6.88 15.81 8.74
CA ALA A 62 -8.13 15.34 9.31
C ALA A 62 -8.06 15.20 10.84
N ILE A 63 -6.96 14.72 11.42
CA ILE A 63 -6.75 14.68 12.88
C ILE A 63 -6.78 16.10 13.45
N ARG A 64 -6.08 17.04 12.82
CA ARG A 64 -6.05 18.45 13.21
C ARG A 64 -7.45 19.08 13.18
N LEU A 65 -8.26 18.75 12.19
CA LEU A 65 -9.65 19.22 12.09
C LEU A 65 -10.56 18.61 13.18
N LEU A 66 -10.28 17.38 13.62
CA LEU A 66 -11.05 16.71 14.67
C LEU A 66 -10.72 17.21 16.08
N GLN A 67 -9.49 17.70 16.29
CA GLN A 67 -9.00 18.09 17.61
C GLN A 67 -9.94 19.03 18.39
N PRO A 68 -10.44 20.15 17.83
CA PRO A 68 -11.32 21.07 18.57
C PRO A 68 -12.70 20.46 18.90
N SER A 69 -13.15 19.48 18.12
CA SER A 69 -14.38 18.75 18.41
C SER A 69 -14.17 17.69 19.49
N VAL A 70 -12.99 17.08 19.52
CA VAL A 70 -12.61 16.05 20.49
C VAL A 70 -12.37 16.67 21.86
N GLU A 71 -11.70 17.81 21.95
CA GLU A 71 -11.50 18.54 23.22
C GLU A 71 -12.84 18.87 23.89
N ARG A 72 -13.79 19.44 23.13
CA ARG A 72 -15.15 19.70 23.64
C ARG A 72 -15.89 18.43 24.07
N LYS A 73 -15.69 17.31 23.36
CA LYS A 73 -16.27 16.02 23.75
C LYS A 73 -15.65 15.50 25.06
N ILE A 74 -14.34 15.64 25.24
CA ILE A 74 -13.65 15.24 26.48
C ILE A 74 -14.19 16.05 27.65
N GLU A 75 -14.30 17.37 27.53
CA GLU A 75 -14.86 18.24 28.58
C GLU A 75 -16.30 17.83 28.93
N ALA A 76 -17.12 17.57 27.92
CA ALA A 76 -18.50 17.11 28.12
C ALA A 76 -18.57 15.74 28.82
N GLU A 77 -17.69 14.80 28.48
CA GLU A 77 -17.62 13.49 29.14
C GLU A 77 -17.05 13.59 30.56
N MET A 78 -16.09 14.48 30.84
CA MET A 78 -15.53 14.71 32.19
C MET A 78 -16.60 15.13 33.20
N THR A 79 -17.58 15.91 32.77
CA THR A 79 -18.66 16.37 33.67
C THR A 79 -19.71 15.29 33.97
N LYS A 80 -19.71 14.18 33.24
CA LYS A 80 -20.65 13.08 33.45
C LYS A 80 -20.16 12.16 34.56
N ASN A 81 -21.10 11.67 35.36
CA ASN A 81 -20.81 10.78 36.50
C ASN A 81 -20.20 9.42 36.08
N ASN A 82 -20.29 9.06 34.79
CA ASN A 82 -19.74 7.83 34.22
C ASN A 82 -19.17 8.06 32.81
N GLY A 83 -18.47 9.18 32.60
CA GLY A 83 -17.89 9.57 31.32
C GLY A 83 -16.78 8.64 30.84
N LEU A 84 -16.66 8.46 29.52
CA LEU A 84 -15.58 7.66 28.90
C LEU A 84 -14.54 8.58 28.25
N ILE A 85 -13.31 8.51 28.74
CA ILE A 85 -12.17 9.26 28.22
C ILE A 85 -11.04 8.29 27.92
N ILE A 86 -10.49 8.40 26.72
CA ILE A 86 -9.40 7.59 26.22
C ILE A 86 -8.10 8.31 26.54
N LEU A 87 -7.27 7.67 27.36
CA LEU A 87 -5.97 8.21 27.77
C LEU A 87 -4.92 8.01 26.67
N GLU A 88 -4.87 6.81 26.11
CA GLU A 88 -3.94 6.40 25.06
C GLU A 88 -4.60 5.40 24.12
N ALA A 89 -4.24 5.43 22.85
CA ALA A 89 -4.64 4.42 21.88
C ALA A 89 -3.57 4.31 20.79
N TRP A 90 -3.05 3.10 20.61
CA TRP A 90 -1.99 2.80 19.65
C TRP A 90 -2.50 1.76 18.65
N TYR A 91 -2.16 1.93 17.38
CA TYR A 91 -2.52 0.98 16.34
C TYR A 91 -1.30 0.61 15.50
N GLY A 92 -1.01 -0.69 15.40
CA GLY A 92 0.14 -1.16 14.65
C GLY A 92 0.49 -2.61 14.90
N ASN A 93 1.59 -3.06 14.30
CA ASN A 93 2.14 -4.38 14.56
C ASN A 93 3.08 -4.36 15.77
N PHE A 94 2.57 -4.82 16.92
CA PHE A 94 3.36 -4.93 18.16
C PHE A 94 4.32 -6.13 18.18
N SER A 95 4.32 -6.98 17.15
CA SER A 95 5.10 -8.23 17.13
C SER A 95 6.60 -7.99 16.98
N HIS A 96 7.01 -6.87 16.38
CA HIS A 96 8.42 -6.50 16.21
C HIS A 96 9.05 -5.88 17.47
N ILE A 97 8.27 -5.63 18.53
CA ILE A 97 8.73 -4.94 19.75
C ILE A 97 9.68 -5.82 20.59
N LYS A 98 9.61 -7.16 20.47
CA LYS A 98 10.44 -8.07 21.27
C LYS A 98 11.82 -8.39 20.67
N GLU A 99 12.03 -8.16 19.38
CA GLU A 99 13.27 -8.51 18.68
C GLU A 99 14.15 -7.27 18.37
N ALA A 100 13.61 -6.07 18.55
CA ALA A 100 14.26 -4.80 18.21
C ALA A 100 15.08 -4.20 19.37
N SER A 101 15.93 -5.00 20.03
CA SER A 101 17.06 -4.45 20.80
C SER A 101 18.18 -3.92 19.90
N THR A 102 17.98 -3.90 18.58
CA THR A 102 18.92 -3.30 17.62
C THR A 102 18.10 -2.67 16.49
N GLU A 103 18.07 -1.33 16.47
CA GLU A 103 17.65 -0.45 15.36
C GLU A 103 16.13 -0.27 15.09
N ASN A 104 15.55 0.72 15.80
CA ASN A 104 14.61 1.75 15.32
C ASN A 104 13.65 1.38 14.17
N HIS A 105 12.68 0.50 14.41
CA HIS A 105 11.49 0.38 13.55
C HIS A 105 10.21 0.50 14.40
N TYR A 106 10.00 1.69 14.99
CA TYR A 106 8.70 2.11 15.53
C TYR A 106 7.78 2.72 14.47
N ASP A 107 8.20 2.73 13.19
CA ASP A 107 7.45 3.32 12.07
C ASP A 107 6.11 2.63 11.79
N ASP A 108 5.85 1.47 12.40
CA ASP A 108 4.66 0.67 12.17
C ASP A 108 3.58 0.83 13.26
N VAL A 109 3.80 1.72 14.25
CA VAL A 109 2.86 1.98 15.35
C VAL A 109 2.44 3.44 15.33
N PHE A 110 1.13 3.67 15.20
CA PHE A 110 0.53 5.00 15.09
C PHE A 110 -0.28 5.35 16.35
N ASP A 111 -0.16 6.60 16.81
CA ASP A 111 -1.06 7.15 17.81
C ASP A 111 -2.41 7.45 17.17
N VAL A 112 -3.45 6.79 17.67
CA VAL A 112 -4.83 6.89 17.19
C VAL A 112 -5.77 7.41 18.27
N LYS A 113 -5.26 8.06 19.32
CA LYS A 113 -6.06 8.58 20.43
C LYS A 113 -7.18 9.53 19.98
N ILE A 114 -6.84 10.56 19.20
CA ILE A 114 -7.80 11.58 18.74
C ILE A 114 -8.93 10.97 17.88
N PRO A 115 -8.65 10.18 16.82
CA PRO A 115 -9.71 9.59 16.01
C PRO A 115 -10.57 8.60 16.80
N ILE A 116 -10.01 7.80 17.71
CA ILE A 116 -10.80 6.90 18.56
C ILE A 116 -11.64 7.68 19.58
N GLN A 117 -11.10 8.74 20.20
CA GLN A 117 -11.87 9.59 21.11
C GLN A 117 -13.03 10.30 20.40
N ALA A 118 -12.88 10.65 19.12
CA ALA A 118 -13.95 11.24 18.32
C ALA A 118 -15.17 10.31 18.17
N LEU A 119 -14.93 8.99 18.19
CA LEU A 119 -15.96 7.94 18.11
C LEU A 119 -16.69 7.68 19.44
N VAL A 120 -16.26 8.32 20.54
CA VAL A 120 -16.96 8.23 21.82
C VAL A 120 -18.23 9.07 21.77
N PHE A 121 -19.33 8.44 22.15
CA PHE A 121 -20.65 9.04 22.24
C PHE A 121 -21.41 8.43 23.42
N GLU A 122 -22.03 9.29 24.24
CA GLU A 122 -22.78 8.87 25.44
C GLU A 122 -22.00 7.91 26.35
N SER A 123 -20.74 8.24 26.62
CA SER A 123 -19.85 7.44 27.48
C SER A 123 -19.62 6.00 26.98
N GLN A 124 -19.81 5.76 25.68
CA GLN A 124 -19.56 4.49 25.01
C GLN A 124 -18.73 4.71 23.73
N LEU A 125 -17.91 3.74 23.37
CA LEU A 125 -17.14 3.76 22.13
C LEU A 125 -17.96 3.09 21.01
N ILE A 126 -18.35 3.86 20.00
CA ILE A 126 -19.12 3.33 18.86
C ILE A 126 -18.18 3.11 17.68
N ILE A 127 -17.89 1.85 17.37
CA ILE A 127 -17.11 1.48 16.19
C ILE A 127 -18.09 1.08 15.08
N PRO A 128 -18.31 1.91 14.04
CA PRO A 128 -19.26 1.58 12.99
C PRO A 128 -18.75 0.41 12.15
N GLY A 129 -19.56 -0.64 12.04
CA GLY A 129 -19.28 -1.82 11.23
C GLY A 129 -19.42 -1.58 9.72
N GLY A 130 -18.93 -2.52 8.90
CA GLY A 130 -19.16 -2.51 7.44
C GLY A 130 -18.20 -1.65 6.62
N ARG A 131 -17.25 -0.94 7.26
CA ARG A 131 -16.09 -0.34 6.58
C ARG A 131 -14.82 -1.07 6.97
N SER A 132 -13.88 -1.19 6.04
CA SER A 132 -12.53 -1.66 6.37
C SER A 132 -12.00 -0.86 7.56
N LYS A 133 -11.39 -1.53 8.54
CA LYS A 133 -10.76 -0.89 9.72
C LYS A 133 -9.73 0.17 9.29
N VAL A 134 -9.17 0.00 8.10
CA VAL A 134 -8.22 0.88 7.40
C VAL A 134 -8.83 2.23 6.95
N ASN A 135 -10.16 2.40 7.02
CA ASN A 135 -10.82 3.69 6.73
C ASN A 135 -11.33 4.39 7.99
N LEU A 136 -11.37 3.67 9.14
CA LEU A 136 -11.67 4.28 10.44
C LEU A 136 -10.44 4.94 11.04
N LEU A 137 -9.27 4.37 10.73
CA LEU A 137 -7.96 4.94 10.98
C LEU A 137 -7.52 5.47 9.62
N LEU A 138 -7.37 6.78 9.46
CA LEU A 138 -7.01 7.45 8.20
C LEU A 138 -5.64 7.04 7.62
N ILE A 139 -5.10 5.91 8.04
CA ILE A 139 -3.75 5.43 7.78
C ILE A 139 -3.89 4.16 6.96
N LYS A 140 -3.56 4.27 5.68
CA LYS A 140 -3.56 3.14 4.75
C LYS A 140 -2.16 2.52 4.70
N TRP A 141 -2.11 1.20 4.90
CA TRP A 141 -0.94 0.33 4.82
C TRP A 141 -0.57 0.04 3.36
#